data_AF-A0AAQ3NAH2-F1
#
_entry.id   AF-A0AAQ3NAH2-F1
#
_cell.length_a   1.000
_cell.length_b   1.000
_cell.length_c   1.000
_cell.angle_alpha   90.00
_cell.angle_beta   90.00
_cell.angle_gamma   90.00
#
_symmetry.space_group_name_H-M   'P 1'
#
loop_
_entity.id
_entity.type
_entity.pdbx_description
1 polymer ?
#
loop_
_entity_poly.entity_id
_entity_poly.type
_entity_poly.pdbx_seq_one_letter_code
_entity_poly.pdbx_strand_id
1 'polypeptide(L)'
;MTMDWQSAPASPSSFTVKRILRLEIPVDTYPNFNFVGRLLGPRGNSLKRVEATTGCRVYIRGKGSIKDPDKEEKLRGRPGYEHLNEPLHILIEADLPANVVEIRLRQAQEIIEELLKPVEESQDYIKRQQLRELAMLNSNFREESPGPSGSVSPFNSSGMKRAKTGR
;
A
#
# COMPACT_ATOMS: atom_id res chain seq x y z
N MET A 1 9.59 30.77 53.90
CA MET A 1 9.45 29.31 53.73
C MET A 1 8.82 29.07 52.37
N THR A 2 9.66 28.98 51.33
CA THR A 2 9.22 28.70 49.95
C THR A 2 9.64 27.28 49.64
N MET A 3 8.66 26.41 49.40
CA MET A 3 8.87 25.00 49.09
C MET A 3 9.32 24.87 47.62
N ASP A 4 10.57 24.47 47.41
CA ASP A 4 11.09 24.00 46.14
C ASP A 4 10.45 22.64 45.79
N TRP A 5 9.47 22.66 44.88
CA TRP A 5 8.86 21.45 44.33
C TRP A 5 9.86 20.76 43.41
N GLN A 6 10.36 19.61 43.84
CA GLN A 6 11.31 18.78 43.11
C GLN A 6 10.73 18.33 41.76
N SER A 7 11.41 18.73 40.67
CA SER A 7 11.25 18.10 39.37
C SER A 7 11.57 16.61 39.49
N ALA A 8 10.60 15.76 39.17
CA ALA A 8 10.80 14.32 39.11
C ALA A 8 11.93 13.98 38.12
N PRO A 9 12.79 13.00 38.42
CA PRO A 9 13.80 12.54 37.46
C PRO A 9 13.09 11.91 36.25
N ALA A 10 13.42 12.37 35.05
CA ALA A 10 13.00 11.75 33.80
C ALA A 10 13.35 10.25 33.87
N SER A 11 12.33 9.39 33.77
CA SER A 11 12.50 7.95 33.89
C SER A 11 13.43 7.43 32.78
N PRO A 12 14.42 6.56 33.07
CA PRO A 12 15.44 6.10 32.11
C PRO A 12 14.92 5.08 31.06
N SER A 13 13.61 4.94 30.87
CA SER A 13 12.99 3.96 29.96
C SER A 13 12.65 4.50 28.56
N SER A 14 12.99 5.75 28.24
CA SER A 14 12.45 6.46 27.06
C SER A 14 13.48 6.86 26.00
N PHE A 15 14.61 6.16 25.87
CA PHE A 15 15.54 6.42 24.77
C PHE A 15 15.03 5.74 23.50
N THR A 16 14.24 6.46 22.70
CA THR A 16 13.96 6.04 21.32
C THR A 16 15.17 6.35 20.46
N VAL A 17 15.45 5.47 19.51
CA VAL A 17 16.52 5.65 18.54
C VAL A 17 15.91 5.60 17.16
N LYS A 18 16.37 6.52 16.32
CA LYS A 18 15.99 6.58 14.92
C LYS A 18 16.98 5.76 14.09
N ARG A 19 16.49 4.73 13.42
CA ARG A 19 17.24 3.94 12.44
C ARG A 19 16.62 4.10 11.07
N ILE A 20 17.46 4.22 10.05
CA ILE A 20 17.03 4.34 8.65
C ILE A 20 17.71 3.23 7.87
N LEU A 21 16.95 2.52 7.06
CA LEU A 21 17.42 1.47 6.16
C LEU A 21 16.99 1.79 4.73
N ARG A 22 17.93 1.69 3.79
CA ARG A 22 17.69 1.89 2.36
C ARG A 22 17.69 0.54 1.65
N LEU A 23 16.64 0.27 0.87
CA LEU A 23 16.50 -0.89 0.00
C LEU A 23 16.41 -0.44 -1.46
N GLU A 24 17.22 -1.04 -2.32
CA GLU A 24 17.19 -0.76 -3.76
C GLU A 24 16.24 -1.71 -4.47
N ILE A 25 15.49 -1.20 -5.45
CA ILE A 25 14.53 -2.00 -6.21
C ILE A 25 15.17 -2.37 -7.56
N PRO A 26 15.29 -3.67 -7.91
CA PRO A 26 15.90 -4.13 -9.15
C PRO A 26 14.94 -3.95 -10.34
N VAL A 27 14.63 -2.69 -10.66
CA VAL A 27 13.77 -2.31 -11.80
C VAL A 27 14.40 -2.69 -13.14
N ASP A 28 15.73 -2.68 -13.23
CA ASP A 28 16.47 -3.03 -14.45
C ASP A 28 16.36 -4.52 -14.77
N THR A 29 16.27 -5.38 -13.75
CA THR A 29 16.14 -6.84 -13.93
C THR A 29 14.72 -7.23 -14.33
N TYR A 30 13.71 -6.50 -13.86
CA TYR A 30 12.30 -6.80 -14.10
C TYR A 30 11.50 -5.55 -14.50
N PRO A 31 11.72 -5.00 -15.71
CA PRO A 31 11.09 -3.75 -16.14
C PRO A 31 9.57 -3.85 -16.34
N ASN A 32 9.05 -5.05 -16.59
CA ASN A 32 7.61 -5.30 -16.76
C ASN A 32 6.87 -5.46 -15.43
N PHE A 33 7.59 -5.45 -14.29
CA PHE A 33 7.02 -5.72 -12.99
C PHE A 33 6.78 -4.42 -12.19
N ASN A 34 5.53 -4.21 -11.77
CA ASN A 34 5.13 -3.00 -11.05
C ASN A 34 5.36 -3.13 -9.53
N PHE A 35 6.61 -2.98 -9.09
CA PHE A 35 7.00 -3.05 -7.67
C PHE A 35 6.22 -2.05 -6.79
N VAL A 36 6.15 -0.78 -7.20
CA VAL A 36 5.46 0.27 -6.44
C VAL A 36 3.98 -0.05 -6.25
N GLY A 37 3.31 -0.52 -7.32
CA GLY A 37 1.90 -0.90 -7.27
C GLY A 37 1.63 -2.08 -6.34
N ARG A 38 2.49 -3.10 -6.35
CA ARG A 38 2.40 -4.26 -5.45
C ARG A 38 2.63 -3.87 -4.00
N LEU A 39 3.60 -3.00 -3.74
CA LEU A 39 3.95 -2.53 -2.40
C LEU A 39 2.84 -1.66 -1.79
N LEU A 40 2.30 -0.69 -2.54
CA LEU A 40 1.18 0.14 -2.09
C LEU A 40 -0.09 -0.68 -1.92
N GLY A 41 -0.39 -1.55 -2.89
CA GLY A 41 -1.66 -2.24 -2.97
C GLY A 41 -2.85 -1.28 -3.16
N PRO A 42 -4.09 -1.77 -2.97
CA PRO A 42 -5.30 -0.98 -3.21
C PRO A 42 -5.33 0.23 -2.28
N ARG A 43 -5.39 1.44 -2.87
CA ARG A 43 -5.42 2.73 -2.14
C ARG A 43 -4.25 2.94 -1.15
N GLY A 44 -3.13 2.22 -1.32
CA GLY A 44 -2.00 2.28 -0.38
C GLY A 44 -2.22 1.48 0.92
N ASN A 45 -3.27 0.65 0.99
CA ASN A 45 -3.60 -0.10 2.21
C ASN A 45 -2.55 -1.15 2.56
N SER A 46 -1.91 -1.79 1.57
CA SER A 46 -0.89 -2.81 1.85
C SER A 46 0.30 -2.19 2.58
N LEU A 47 0.82 -1.07 2.06
CA LEU A 47 1.94 -0.36 2.69
C LEU A 47 1.56 0.11 4.11
N LYS A 48 0.37 0.70 4.27
CA LYS A 48 -0.13 1.13 5.59
C LYS A 48 -0.24 -0.01 6.59
N ARG A 49 -0.63 -1.21 6.16
CA ARG A 49 -0.67 -2.39 7.03
C ARG A 49 0.74 -2.79 7.48
N VAL A 50 1.73 -2.75 6.59
CA VAL A 50 3.13 -3.04 6.92
C VAL A 50 3.66 -2.02 7.93
N GLU A 51 3.42 -0.73 7.70
CA GLU A 51 3.79 0.34 8.62
C GLU A 51 3.12 0.18 9.99
N ALA A 52 1.81 -0.09 10.03
CA ALA A 52 1.07 -0.27 11.27
C ALA A 52 1.51 -1.52 12.05
N THR A 53 1.86 -2.61 11.36
CA THR A 53 2.31 -3.87 11.99
C THR A 53 3.72 -3.71 12.56
N THR A 54 4.63 -3.11 11.80
CA THR A 54 6.04 -2.98 12.16
C THR A 54 6.31 -1.78 13.06
N GLY A 55 5.48 -0.73 13.00
CA GLY A 55 5.73 0.56 13.65
C GLY A 55 6.80 1.39 12.93
N CYS A 56 7.22 0.96 11.74
CA CYS A 56 8.17 1.67 10.90
C CYS A 56 7.43 2.57 9.90
N ARG A 57 8.09 3.63 9.45
CA ARG A 57 7.65 4.48 8.35
C ARG A 57 8.38 4.08 7.08
N VAL A 58 7.65 3.95 5.98
CA VAL A 58 8.19 3.49 4.71
C VAL A 58 7.97 4.55 3.64
N TYR A 59 9.05 5.01 3.04
CA TYR A 59 9.03 6.00 1.97
C TYR A 59 9.53 5.39 0.67
N ILE A 60 8.75 5.55 -0.40
CA ILE A 60 9.19 5.22 -1.75
C ILE A 60 9.76 6.49 -2.37
N ARG A 61 11.01 6.41 -2.80
CA ARG A 61 11.79 7.54 -3.34
C ARG A 61 12.53 7.06 -4.60
N GLY A 62 13.21 7.97 -5.29
CA GLY A 62 13.84 7.67 -6.58
C GLY A 62 13.00 8.00 -7.80
N LYS A 63 13.63 7.82 -8.97
CA LYS A 63 13.05 7.95 -10.30
C LYS A 63 11.99 6.86 -10.55
N GLY A 64 10.81 7.25 -11.03
CA GLY A 64 9.66 6.36 -11.20
C GLY A 64 8.85 6.12 -9.92
N SER A 65 9.12 6.88 -8.85
CA SER A 65 8.28 6.86 -7.65
C SER A 65 6.92 7.52 -7.90
N ILE A 66 6.85 8.43 -8.88
CA ILE A 66 5.62 9.08 -9.31
C ILE A 66 5.09 8.38 -10.55
N LYS A 67 3.80 8.06 -10.54
CA LYS A 67 3.12 7.36 -11.65
C LYS A 67 3.23 8.10 -12.99
N ASP A 68 3.12 9.42 -12.97
CA ASP A 68 3.15 10.27 -14.17
C ASP A 68 4.56 10.85 -14.39
N PRO A 69 5.29 10.45 -15.45
CA PRO A 69 6.65 10.91 -15.69
C PRO A 69 6.73 12.42 -15.98
N ASP A 70 5.73 13.00 -16.65
CA ASP A 70 5.68 14.45 -16.91
C ASP A 70 5.57 15.28 -15.62
N LYS A 71 4.90 14.74 -14.61
CA LYS A 71 4.81 15.39 -13.29
C LYS A 71 6.11 15.23 -12.54
N GLU A 72 6.73 14.05 -12.64
CA GLU A 72 8.02 13.77 -12.02
C GLU A 72 9.08 14.75 -12.52
N GLU A 73 9.18 14.96 -13.84
CA GLU A 73 10.15 15.89 -14.42
C GLU A 73 9.92 17.35 -13.99
N LYS A 74 8.67 17.79 -13.88
CA LYS A 74 8.32 19.14 -13.39
C LYS A 74 8.62 19.37 -11.91
N LEU A 75 8.60 18.31 -11.11
CA LEU A 75 8.91 18.35 -9.68
C LEU A 75 10.41 18.15 -9.43
N ARG A 76 11.13 17.57 -10.39
CA ARG A 76 12.58 17.40 -10.35
C ARG A 76 13.26 18.76 -10.18
N GLY A 77 14.18 18.84 -9.21
CA GLY A 77 14.88 20.08 -8.87
C GLY A 77 14.13 21.01 -7.91
N ARG A 78 12.91 20.67 -7.46
CA ARG A 78 12.27 21.37 -6.34
C ARG A 78 12.84 20.89 -4.99
N PRO A 79 12.92 21.77 -3.97
CA PRO A 79 13.30 21.36 -2.63
C PRO A 79 12.35 20.26 -2.12
N GLY A 80 12.93 19.17 -1.63
CA GLY A 80 12.20 17.97 -1.18
C GLY A 80 12.02 16.86 -2.22
N TYR A 81 12.33 17.12 -3.50
CA TYR A 81 12.25 16.16 -4.62
C TYR A 81 13.62 15.81 -5.22
N GLU A 82 14.72 16.08 -4.50
CA GLU A 82 16.08 15.79 -4.96
C GLU A 82 16.32 14.30 -5.23
N HIS A 83 15.62 13.45 -4.47
CA HIS A 83 15.64 12.00 -4.64
C HIS A 83 15.13 11.52 -6.01
N LEU A 84 14.46 12.36 -6.81
CA LEU A 84 14.04 11.98 -8.17
C LEU A 84 15.24 11.75 -9.12
N ASN A 85 16.43 12.19 -8.73
CA ASN A 85 17.68 11.88 -9.45
C ASN A 85 18.25 10.50 -9.12
N GLU A 86 17.83 9.91 -8.01
CA GLU A 86 18.35 8.62 -7.54
C GLU A 86 17.56 7.45 -8.17
N PRO A 87 18.13 6.25 -8.27
CA PRO A 87 17.38 5.07 -8.69
C PRO A 87 16.21 4.79 -7.74
N LEU A 88 15.19 4.07 -8.22
CA LEU A 88 14.02 3.71 -7.42
C LEU A 88 14.45 2.92 -6.17
N HIS A 89 14.14 3.45 -5.00
CA HIS A 89 14.52 2.85 -3.72
C HIS A 89 13.47 3.12 -2.64
N ILE A 90 13.54 2.31 -1.58
CA ILE A 90 12.65 2.40 -0.42
C ILE A 90 13.50 2.80 0.79
N LEU A 91 13.02 3.77 1.56
CA LEU A 91 13.58 4.15 2.85
C LEU A 91 12.64 3.69 3.96
N ILE A 92 13.13 2.84 4.85
CA ILE A 92 12.44 2.40 6.04
C ILE A 92 13.04 3.15 7.23
N GLU A 93 12.22 3.95 7.90
CA GLU A 93 12.59 4.69 9.09
C GLU A 93 11.87 4.09 10.30
N ALA A 94 12.64 3.66 11.30
CA ALA A 94 12.12 3.18 12.57
C ALA A 94 12.51 4.16 13.67
N ASP A 95 11.52 4.75 14.34
CA ASP A 95 11.72 5.57 15.55
C ASP A 95 11.06 4.84 16.72
N LEU A 96 11.86 3.98 17.36
CA LEU A 96 11.40 3.04 18.37
C LEU A 96 12.46 2.88 19.47
N PRO A 97 12.09 2.35 20.64
CA PRO A 97 13.05 2.04 21.70
C PRO A 97 14.20 1.15 21.21
N ALA A 98 15.43 1.45 21.65
CA ALA A 98 16.65 0.78 21.16
C ALA A 98 16.64 -0.75 21.28
N ASN A 99 15.90 -1.28 22.25
CA ASN A 99 15.72 -2.72 22.47
C ASN A 99 14.86 -3.42 21.39
N VAL A 100 13.99 -2.70 20.68
CA VAL A 100 13.09 -3.29 19.68
C VAL A 100 13.28 -2.75 18.27
N VAL A 101 13.95 -1.59 18.12
CA VAL A 101 14.14 -0.93 16.82
C VAL A 101 14.75 -1.87 15.78
N GLU A 102 15.76 -2.66 16.14
CA GLU A 102 16.47 -3.53 15.21
C GLU A 102 15.59 -4.70 14.75
N ILE A 103 14.79 -5.25 15.67
CA ILE A 103 13.85 -6.33 15.38
C ILE A 103 12.74 -5.84 14.46
N ARG A 104 12.14 -4.66 14.76
CA ARG A 104 11.08 -4.07 13.93
C ARG A 104 11.59 -3.63 12.56
N LEU A 105 12.79 -3.07 12.49
CA LEU A 105 13.42 -2.69 11.24
C LEU A 105 13.69 -3.91 10.36
N ARG A 106 14.23 -4.99 10.92
CA ARG A 106 14.45 -6.27 10.22
C ARG A 106 13.13 -6.88 9.75
N GLN A 107 12.09 -6.86 10.59
CA GLN A 107 10.78 -7.37 10.21
C GLN A 107 10.17 -6.58 9.03
N ALA A 108 10.28 -5.25 9.05
CA ALA A 108 9.84 -4.41 7.94
C ALA A 108 10.64 -4.68 6.66
N GLN A 109 11.96 -4.84 6.79
CA GLN A 109 12.84 -5.21 5.68
C GLN A 109 12.40 -6.54 5.05
N GLU A 110 12.20 -7.59 5.84
CA GLU A 110 11.86 -8.93 5.35
C GLU A 110 10.53 -8.93 4.57
N ILE A 111 9.51 -8.25 5.10
CA ILE A 111 8.21 -8.10 4.43
C ILE A 111 8.37 -7.34 3.10
N ILE A 112 9.16 -6.27 3.09
CA ILE A 112 9.37 -5.48 1.87
C ILE A 112 10.18 -6.27 0.84
N GLU A 113 11.24 -6.96 1.25
CA GLU A 113 12.02 -7.83 0.37
C GLU A 113 11.18 -8.95 -0.24
N GLU A 114 10.25 -9.53 0.53
CA GLU A 114 9.30 -10.52 0.00
C GLU A 114 8.38 -9.91 -1.06
N LEU A 115 7.92 -8.67 -0.87
CA LEU A 115 7.11 -7.94 -1.86
C LEU A 115 7.90 -7.52 -3.10
N LEU A 116 9.22 -7.34 -2.96
CA LEU A 116 10.15 -7.04 -4.05
C LEU A 116 10.62 -8.28 -4.81
N LYS A 117 10.33 -9.50 -4.34
CA LYS A 117 10.61 -10.70 -5.13
C LYS A 117 9.58 -10.82 -6.26
N PRO A 118 10.00 -10.81 -7.53
CA PRO A 118 9.09 -11.03 -8.64
C PRO A 118 8.64 -12.50 -8.58
N VAL A 119 7.37 -12.69 -8.23
CA VAL A 119 6.71 -14.00 -8.29
C VAL A 119 5.95 -14.09 -9.61
N GLU A 120 5.94 -15.27 -10.21
CA GLU A 120 5.16 -15.54 -11.42
C GLU A 120 3.67 -15.24 -11.17
N GLU A 121 2.99 -14.59 -12.12
CA GLU A 121 1.61 -14.11 -11.92
C GLU A 121 0.62 -15.23 -11.55
N SER A 122 0.89 -16.44 -12.00
CA SER A 122 0.13 -17.66 -11.69
C SER A 122 0.14 -17.99 -10.19
N GLN A 123 1.24 -17.69 -9.50
CA GLN A 123 1.49 -17.97 -8.08
C GLN A 123 1.37 -16.72 -7.19
N ASP A 124 1.13 -15.54 -7.77
CA ASP A 124 1.05 -14.29 -7.03
C ASP A 124 -0.29 -14.14 -6.29
N TYR A 125 -0.39 -14.82 -5.15
CA TYR A 125 -1.55 -14.76 -4.26
C TYR A 125 -1.78 -13.34 -3.71
N ILE A 126 -0.71 -12.59 -3.48
CA ILE A 126 -0.77 -11.21 -2.98
C ILE A 126 -1.45 -10.31 -4.00
N LYS A 127 -1.02 -10.35 -5.26
CA LYS A 127 -1.64 -9.58 -6.35
C LYS A 127 -3.11 -9.95 -6.53
N ARG A 128 -3.45 -11.24 -6.47
CA ARG A 128 -4.84 -11.71 -6.59
C ARG A 128 -5.72 -11.20 -5.45
N GLN A 129 -5.21 -11.24 -4.21
CA GLN A 129 -5.93 -10.74 -3.05
C GLN A 129 -6.11 -9.21 -3.10
N GLN A 130 -5.07 -8.48 -3.54
CA GLN A 130 -5.14 -7.03 -3.72
C GLN A 130 -6.15 -6.63 -4.81
N LEU A 131 -6.17 -7.35 -5.94
CA LEU A 131 -7.16 -7.13 -7.01
C LEU A 131 -8.58 -7.41 -6.55
N ARG A 132 -8.78 -8.47 -5.75
CA ARG A 132 -10.07 -8.77 -5.12
C ARG A 132 -10.49 -7.66 -4.15
N GLU A 133 -9.60 -7.20 -3.27
CA GLU A 133 -9.86 -6.10 -2.34
C GLU A 133 -10.19 -4.80 -3.12
N LEU A 134 -9.45 -4.51 -4.20
CA LEU A 134 -9.71 -3.37 -5.07
C LEU A 134 -11.08 -3.44 -5.74
N ALA A 135 -11.47 -4.62 -6.26
CA ALA A 135 -12.76 -4.83 -6.89
C ALA A 135 -13.92 -4.62 -5.90
N MET A 136 -13.79 -5.13 -4.67
CA MET A 136 -14.76 -4.92 -3.58
C MET A 136 -14.89 -3.43 -3.21
N LEU A 137 -13.76 -2.73 -3.08
CA LEU A 137 -13.75 -1.29 -2.77
C LEU A 137 -14.39 -0.46 -3.89
N ASN A 138 -14.22 -0.87 -5.15
CA ASN A 138 -14.83 -0.21 -6.29
C ASN A 138 -16.33 -0.54 -6.43
N SER A 139 -16.77 -1.75 -6.04
CA SER A 139 -18.19 -2.13 -6.06
C SER A 139 -19.02 -1.42 -4.99
N ASN A 140 -18.47 -1.22 -3.79
CA ASN A 140 -19.15 -0.47 -2.72
C ASN A 140 -19.37 1.01 -3.07
N PHE A 141 -18.64 1.55 -4.05
CA PHE A 141 -18.83 2.92 -4.53
C PHE A 141 -19.92 3.03 -5.63
N ARG A 142 -20.47 1.90 -6.12
CA ARG A 142 -21.58 1.90 -7.09
C ARG A 142 -22.95 1.65 -6.46
N GLU A 143 -23.03 1.38 -5.16
CA GLU A 143 -24.31 1.15 -4.46
C GLU A 143 -24.98 2.42 -3.91
N GLU A 144 -24.47 3.62 -4.23
CA GLU A 144 -25.24 4.87 -4.10
C GLU A 144 -25.76 5.31 -5.48
N SER A 145 -26.57 4.45 -6.09
CA SER A 145 -27.50 4.84 -7.15
C SER A 145 -28.75 3.99 -6.96
N PRO A 146 -29.94 4.59 -6.73
CA PRO A 146 -31.15 3.83 -6.54
C PRO A 146 -31.54 3.20 -7.89
N GLY A 147 -31.30 1.90 -8.04
CA GLY A 147 -31.68 1.10 -9.20
C GLY A 147 -31.90 -0.34 -8.76
N PRO A 148 -33.02 -0.98 -9.13
CA PRO A 148 -33.75 -1.86 -8.23
C PRO A 148 -33.05 -3.21 -8.03
N SER A 149 -33.19 -3.72 -6.81
CA SER A 149 -32.94 -5.10 -6.42
C SER A 149 -33.49 -6.07 -7.47
N GLY A 150 -32.59 -6.68 -8.24
CA GLY A 150 -32.88 -7.89 -9.00
C GLY A 150 -32.79 -9.09 -8.08
N SER A 151 -33.74 -9.21 -7.15
CA SER A 151 -33.96 -10.43 -6.38
C SER A 151 -34.22 -11.59 -7.34
N VAL A 152 -33.32 -12.56 -7.33
CA VAL A 152 -33.58 -13.90 -7.89
C VAL A 152 -34.79 -14.51 -7.19
N SER A 153 -35.79 -14.96 -7.96
CA SER A 153 -36.54 -16.19 -7.65
C SER A 153 -37.49 -16.61 -8.79
N PRO A 154 -37.82 -17.92 -8.86
CA PRO A 154 -38.19 -18.64 -10.08
C PRO A 154 -39.66 -19.08 -10.10
N PHE A 155 -40.35 -18.96 -11.23
CA PHE A 155 -41.51 -19.82 -11.49
C PHE A 155 -41.72 -20.04 -12.99
N ASN A 156 -41.45 -21.27 -13.40
CA ASN A 156 -41.80 -21.84 -14.69
C ASN A 156 -43.24 -22.36 -14.61
N SER A 157 -44.14 -21.90 -15.49
CA SER A 157 -45.35 -22.65 -15.85
C SER A 157 -46.13 -21.97 -16.99
N SER A 158 -46.49 -22.77 -18.00
CA SER A 158 -47.63 -22.63 -18.94
C SER A 158 -47.66 -21.35 -19.80
N GLY A 159 -47.39 -21.37 -21.10
CA GLY A 159 -48.04 -22.22 -22.09
C GLY A 159 -49.14 -21.43 -22.81
N MET A 160 -48.99 -21.19 -24.12
CA MET A 160 -50.03 -21.21 -25.17
C MET A 160 -49.62 -20.40 -26.41
N LYS A 161 -49.63 -21.09 -27.54
CA LYS A 161 -49.37 -20.61 -28.90
C LYS A 161 -50.61 -19.87 -29.43
N ARG A 162 -50.48 -18.76 -30.17
CA ARG A 162 -51.44 -18.40 -31.25
C ARG A 162 -50.87 -17.39 -32.24
N ALA A 163 -51.49 -17.38 -33.43
CA ALA A 163 -50.90 -17.16 -34.75
C ALA A 163 -51.10 -15.75 -35.36
N LYS A 164 -50.44 -15.59 -36.53
CA LYS A 164 -50.58 -14.59 -37.61
C LYS A 164 -51.97 -13.95 -37.80
N THR A 165 -51.97 -12.63 -38.00
CA THR A 165 -52.65 -11.84 -39.05
C THR A 165 -52.07 -10.41 -38.93
N GLY A 166 -51.63 -9.68 -39.95
CA GLY A 166 -52.12 -9.56 -41.32
C GLY A 166 -52.91 -8.25 -41.45
N ARG A 167 -52.26 -7.17 -41.91
CA ARG A 167 -52.80 -6.13 -42.81
C ARG A 167 -51.66 -5.29 -43.34
#